data_AF-A0A6N2B935-F1
#
_entry.id   AF-A0A6N2B935-F1
#
_cell.length_a   1.000
_cell.length_b   1.000
_cell.length_c   1.000
_cell.angle_alpha   90.00
_cell.angle_beta   90.00
_cell.angle_gamma   90.00
#
_symmetry.space_group_name_H-M   'P 1'
#
loop_
_entity.id
_entity.type
_entity.pdbx_description
1 polymer ?
#
loop_
_entity_poly.entity_id
_entity_poly.type
_entity_poly.pdbx_seq_one_letter_code
_entity_poly.pdbx_strand_id
1 'polypeptide(L)' 'MFLRSSIFRPIHQGIFWLLLADFILLCWIECQPMEAPFVTIGQISPLVFFLFFAITPILGRFGRGIPNSYTYDTDHT' A
#
# COMPACT_ATOMS: atom_id res chain seq x y z
N MET A 1 -3.36 11.57 20.35
CA MET A 1 -3.12 10.12 20.32
C MET A 1 -3.58 9.61 18.97
N PHE A 2 -2.64 9.25 18.08
CA PHE A 2 -2.93 8.97 16.67
C PHE A 2 -3.64 7.63 16.51
N LEU A 3 -4.94 7.66 16.34
CA LEU A 3 -5.72 6.56 15.78
C LEU A 3 -6.49 7.08 14.57
N ARG A 4 -5.75 7.36 13.48
CA ARG A 4 -6.31 7.44 12.13
C ARG A 4 -6.58 6.01 11.68
N SER A 5 -7.65 5.44 12.22
CA SER A 5 -8.09 4.08 11.91
C SER A 5 -8.09 3.84 10.40
N SER A 6 -7.29 2.87 9.95
CA SER A 6 -7.22 2.44 8.54
C SER A 6 -8.48 1.70 8.09
N ILE A 7 -9.43 1.45 8.99
CA ILE A 7 -10.69 0.76 8.72
C ILE A 7 -11.61 1.58 7.81
N PHE A 8 -11.53 2.91 7.82
CA PHE A 8 -12.41 3.77 7.02
C PHE A 8 -11.91 4.00 5.58
N ARG A 9 -10.83 3.35 5.15
CA ARG A 9 -10.30 3.49 3.78
C ARG A 9 -9.92 2.11 3.24
N PRO A 10 -10.81 1.42 2.50
CA PRO A 10 -10.54 0.08 1.95
C PRO A 10 -9.27 0.03 1.10
N ILE A 11 -8.92 1.16 0.48
CA ILE A 11 -7.69 1.37 -0.27
C ILE A 11 -6.42 1.17 0.59
N HIS A 12 -6.39 1.71 1.81
CA HIS A 12 -5.22 1.56 2.68
C HIS A 12 -5.07 0.14 3.23
N GLN A 13 -6.18 -0.56 3.43
CA GLN A 13 -6.16 -1.96 3.84
C GLN A 13 -5.56 -2.85 2.74
N GLY A 14 -5.95 -2.65 1.47
CA GLY A 14 -5.36 -3.40 0.34
C GLY A 14 -3.85 -3.15 0.17
N ILE A 15 -3.44 -1.89 0.32
CA ILE A 15 -2.02 -1.49 0.36
C ILE A 15 -1.28 -2.26 1.47
N PHE A 16 -1.78 -2.25 2.70
CA PHE A 16 -1.12 -2.96 3.81
C PHE A 16 -0.94 -4.47 3.53
N TRP A 17 -1.97 -5.13 2.99
CA TRP A 17 -1.88 -6.56 2.66
C TRP A 17 -0.87 -6.86 1.54
N LEU A 18 -0.77 -5.99 0.52
CA LEU A 18 0.24 -6.12 -0.53
C LEU A 18 1.66 -5.98 0.02
N LEU A 19 1.89 -5.01 0.91
CA LEU A 19 3.19 -4.82 1.56
C LEU A 19 3.57 -6.06 2.41
N LEU A 20 2.62 -6.59 3.16
CA LEU A 20 2.85 -7.77 4.00
C LEU A 20 3.16 -9.02 3.16
N ALA A 21 2.47 -9.21 2.03
CA ALA A 21 2.74 -10.30 1.10
C ALA A 21 4.13 -10.19 0.47
N ASP A 22 4.56 -8.98 0.10
CA ASP A 22 5.89 -8.70 -0.44
C ASP A 22 6.99 -9.07 0.57
N PHE A 23 6.84 -8.69 1.84
CA PHE A 23 7.77 -9.07 2.90
C PHE A 23 7.86 -10.58 3.14
N ILE A 24 6.73 -11.31 3.07
CA ILE A 24 6.73 -12.77 3.22
C ILE A 24 7.42 -13.44 2.03
N LEU A 25 7.19 -12.96 0.79
CA LEU A 25 7.87 -13.46 -0.41
C LEU A 25 9.38 -13.20 -0.37
N LEU A 26 9.77 -11.99 0.03
CA LEU A 26 11.17 -11.62 0.25
C LEU A 26 11.82 -12.53 1.29
N CYS A 27 11.21 -12.66 2.47
CA CYS A 27 11.73 -13.54 3.53
C CYS A 27 11.90 -14.99 3.07
N TRP A 28 11.01 -15.48 2.21
CA TRP A 28 11.11 -16.81 1.62
C TRP A 28 12.31 -16.92 0.66
N ILE A 29 12.52 -15.92 -0.18
CA ILE A 29 13.60 -15.89 -1.19
C ILE A 29 14.96 -15.71 -0.54
N GLU A 30 15.07 -14.87 0.49
CA GLU A 30 16.31 -14.63 1.24
C GLU A 30 16.80 -15.87 2.01
N CYS A 31 15.92 -16.87 2.22
CA CYS A 31 16.27 -18.15 2.85
C CYS A 31 16.75 -19.21 1.82
N GLN A 32 16.70 -18.91 0.51
CA GLN A 32 17.22 -19.77 -0.55
C GLN A 32 18.70 -19.42 -0.84
N PRO A 33 19.53 -20.41 -1.22
CA PRO A 33 20.92 -20.14 -1.60
C PRO A 33 20.99 -19.17 -2.78
N MET A 34 21.91 -18.22 -2.74
CA MET A 34 22.17 -17.23 -3.82
C MET A 34 22.78 -17.91 -5.06
N GLU A 35 21.98 -18.71 -5.74
CA GLU A 35 22.25 -19.20 -7.09
C GLU A 35 21.34 -18.44 -8.07
N ALA A 36 21.76 -18.30 -9.34
CA ALA A 36 20.88 -17.78 -10.38
C ALA A 36 19.67 -18.72 -10.46
N PRO A 37 18.41 -18.28 -10.23
CA PRO A 37 17.83 -16.97 -10.59
C PRO A 37 17.44 -16.04 -9.42
N PHE A 38 17.77 -16.35 -8.16
CA PHE A 38 17.29 -15.61 -6.99
C PHE A 38 17.93 -14.21 -6.85
N VAL A 39 19.14 -14.02 -7.37
CA VAL A 39 19.83 -12.71 -7.39
C VAL A 39 19.04 -11.66 -8.17
N THR A 40 18.42 -12.04 -9.29
CA THR A 40 17.63 -11.12 -10.11
C THR A 40 16.36 -10.68 -9.38
N ILE A 41 15.74 -11.59 -8.61
CA ILE A 41 14.53 -11.32 -7.84
C ILE A 41 14.85 -10.45 -6.61
N GLY A 42 16.00 -10.69 -5.98
CA GLY A 42 16.52 -9.84 -4.89
C GLY A 42 16.81 -8.40 -5.33
N GLN A 43 17.21 -8.19 -6.59
CA GLN A 43 17.40 -6.84 -7.14
C GLN A 43 16.08 -6.12 -7.46
N ILE A 44 15.05 -6.85 -7.89
CA ILE A 44 13.74 -6.29 -8.24
C ILE A 44 12.94 -5.91 -6.99
N SER A 45 13.13 -6.64 -5.89
CA SER A 45 12.39 -6.42 -4.64
C SER A 45 12.49 -5.01 -4.05
N PRO A 46 13.68 -4.39 -3.85
CA PRO A 46 13.75 -3.01 -3.36
C PRO A 46 13.14 -2.01 -4.35
N LEU A 47 13.13 -2.31 -5.65
CA LEU A 47 12.50 -1.48 -6.67
C LEU A 47 10.97 -1.48 -6.50
N VAL A 48 10.37 -2.65 -6.26
CA VAL A 48 8.94 -2.80 -5.95
C VAL A 48 8.58 -2.07 -4.65
N PHE A 49 9.42 -2.19 -3.61
CA PHE A 49 9.23 -1.51 -2.34
C PHE A 49 9.22 0.03 -2.49
N PHE A 50 10.18 0.60 -3.21
CA PHE A 50 10.22 2.04 -3.48
C PHE A 50 9.02 2.51 -4.32
N LEU A 51 8.63 1.72 -5.33
CA LEU A 51 7.47 2.04 -6.17
C LEU A 51 6.18 2.07 -5.35
N PHE A 52 6.03 1.15 -4.41
CA PHE A 52 4.91 1.08 -3.50
C PHE A 52 4.82 2.33 -2.60
N PHE A 53 5.95 2.78 -2.07
CA PHE A 53 6.03 4.03 -1.30
C PHE A 53 5.65 5.25 -2.17
N ALA A 54 6.03 5.27 -3.45
CA ALA A 54 5.68 6.35 -4.37
C ALA A 54 4.20 6.36 -4.77
N ILE A 55 3.53 5.20 -4.84
CA ILE A 55 2.10 5.10 -5.20
C ILE A 55 1.18 5.58 -4.05
N THR A 56 1.61 5.38 -2.80
CA THR A 56 0.85 5.75 -1.60
C THR A 56 0.38 7.23 -1.57
N PRO A 57 1.23 8.24 -1.80
CA PRO A 57 0.80 9.65 -1.84
C PRO A 57 -0.09 9.98 -3.05
N ILE A 58 0.11 9.30 -4.19
CA ILE A 58 -0.67 9.50 -5.42
C ILE A 58 -2.12 9.10 -5.18
N LEU A 59 -2.33 7.93 -4.58
CA LEU A 59 -3.66 7.40 -4.29
C LEU A 59 -4.41 8.26 -3.25
N GLY A 60 -3.68 8.81 -2.28
CA GLY A 60 -4.21 9.81 -1.34
C GLY A 60 -4.63 11.11 -2.01
N ARG A 61 -3.99 11.51 -3.11
CA ARG A 61 -4.37 12.70 -3.90
C ARG A 61 -5.63 12.44 -4.73
N PHE A 62 -5.78 11.26 -5.34
CA PHE A 62 -6.99 10.89 -6.08
C PHE A 62 -8.22 10.79 -5.18
N GLY A 63 -8.09 10.21 -3.98
CA GLY A 63 -9.19 10.13 -3.01
C GLY A 63 -9.63 11.47 -2.40
N ARG A 64 -8.93 12.58 -2.65
CA ARG A 64 -9.37 13.93 -2.26
C ARG A 64 -10.36 14.56 -3.25
N GLY A 65 -10.53 13.97 -4.44
CA GLY A 65 -11.40 14.47 -5.49
C GLY A 65 -12.87 14.03 -5.39
N ILE A 66 -13.25 13.28 -4.35
CA ILE A 66 -14.65 12.92 -4.10
C ILE A 66 -15.23 13.98 -3.17
N PRO A 67 -15.97 14.99 -3.68
CA PRO A 67 -16.62 15.98 -2.83
C PRO A 67 -17.66 15.30 -1.94
N ASN A 68 -17.85 15.90 -0.77
CA ASN A 68 -18.70 15.43 0.31
C ASN A 68 -20.18 15.62 -0.09
N SER A 69 -20.71 14.79 -0.98
CA SER A 69 -22.12 14.87 -1.38
C SER A 69 -23.09 14.59 -0.23
N TYR A 70 -22.60 13.98 0.86
CA TYR A 70 -23.39 13.64 2.05
C TYR A 70 -23.65 14.81 3.01
N THR A 71 -22.97 15.95 2.84
CA THR A 71 -23.14 17.08 3.76
C THR A 71 -24.34 17.96 3.38
N TYR A 72 -24.82 17.87 2.14
CA TYR A 72 -25.96 18.65 1.62
C TYR A 72 -27.33 18.13 2.09
N ASP A 73 -27.40 16.88 2.57
CA ASP A 73 -28.66 16.32 3.07
C ASP A 73 -28.88 16.62 4.58
N THR A 74 -27.85 17.10 5.29
CA THR A 74 -27.89 17.27 6.76
C THR A 74 -27.95 18.72 7.24
N ASP A 75 -27.78 19.69 6.36
CA ASP A 75 -27.85 21.13 6.63
C ASP A 75 -29.18 21.77 6.18
N HIS A 76 -30.06 20.99 5.55
CA HIS A 76 -31.39 21.41 5.07
C HIS A 76 -32.58 20.79 5.84
N THR A 77 -32.39 20.28 7.07
CA THR A 77 -33.51 19.86 7.96
C THR A 77 -33.41 20.47 9.35
#